data_AF-A0A1Y2DNE7-F1
#
_entry.id   AF-A0A1Y2DNE7-F1
#
_cell.length_a   1.000
_cell.length_b   1.000
_cell.length_c   1.000
_cell.angle_alpha   90.00
_cell.angle_beta   90.00
_cell.angle_gamma   90.00
#
_symmetry.space_group_name_H-M   'P 1'
#
loop_
_entity.id
_entity.type
_entity.pdbx_description
1 polymer ?
#
loop_
_entity_poly.entity_id
_entity_poly.type
_entity_poly.pdbx_seq_one_letter_code
_entity_poly.pdbx_strand_id
1 'polypeptide(L)'
;MRDQTAELSVQLKEAQSQAESLEEELAEAQKHLQERTREGETMRRMIAEVDEKADQKVREMRSRLEATVEERDRIEDESSTLARRRARESEELRQKVRELEREMKTLAAEKDDLELREREWRKRREELERTEEKTSAEAEDMRQAVANLRSALDNSESSVREAEKQRADMRKVLDESRARYEKLAKELKMAQARIAGAPVASSGRSSIDSNRSGTPSHGASTGGGQAVGVDTLYLKTILLQFLEVKDEKVRGQLVPVLGKLLRFDRNDEQKWLNAVQHLSKSGR
;
A
#
# COMPACT_ATOMS: atom_id res chain seq x y z
N MET A 1 -26.95 110.86 119.47
CA MET A 1 -25.87 111.36 118.59
C MET A 1 -24.66 110.43 118.57
N ARG A 2 -24.04 110.09 119.71
CA ARG A 2 -22.90 109.14 119.77
C ARG A 2 -23.26 107.72 119.33
N ASP A 3 -24.41 107.19 119.74
CA ASP A 3 -24.81 105.81 119.41
C ASP A 3 -25.07 105.61 117.92
N GLN A 4 -25.67 106.61 117.26
CA GLN A 4 -25.85 106.61 115.80
C GLN A 4 -24.53 106.65 115.04
N THR A 5 -23.50 107.35 115.56
CA THR A 5 -22.17 107.36 114.93
C THR A 5 -21.45 106.01 115.11
N ALA A 6 -21.67 105.34 116.25
CA ALA A 6 -21.14 104.01 116.50
C ALA A 6 -21.80 102.95 115.60
N GLU A 7 -23.13 102.93 115.47
CA GLU A 7 -23.85 102.03 114.56
C GLU A 7 -23.45 102.25 113.10
N LEU A 8 -23.37 103.50 112.64
CA LEU A 8 -22.89 103.82 111.29
C LEU A 8 -21.44 103.34 111.05
N SER A 9 -20.59 103.39 112.08
CA SER A 9 -19.21 102.88 111.98
C SER A 9 -19.14 101.35 111.93
N VAL A 10 -20.05 100.65 112.60
CA VAL A 10 -20.18 99.19 112.54
C VAL A 10 -20.71 98.78 111.17
N GLN A 11 -21.75 99.43 110.67
CA GLN A 11 -22.30 99.19 109.33
C GLN A 11 -21.26 99.45 108.22
N LEU A 12 -20.43 100.50 108.36
CA LEU A 12 -19.35 100.77 107.42
C LEU A 12 -18.31 99.63 107.41
N LYS A 13 -17.90 99.13 108.59
CA LYS A 13 -16.95 98.02 108.70
C LYS A 13 -17.53 96.71 108.19
N GLU A 14 -18.80 96.43 108.45
CA GLU A 14 -19.49 95.25 107.92
C GLU A 14 -19.60 95.32 106.39
N ALA A 15 -19.96 96.48 105.83
CA ALA A 15 -20.00 96.68 104.38
C ALA A 15 -18.61 96.57 103.75
N GLN A 16 -17.55 97.05 104.41
CA GLN A 16 -16.17 96.87 103.97
C GLN A 16 -15.76 95.40 103.98
N SER A 17 -16.03 94.68 105.07
CA SER A 17 -15.76 93.24 105.17
C SER A 17 -16.55 92.42 104.13
N GLN A 18 -17.79 92.81 103.84
CA GLN A 18 -18.57 92.20 102.76
C GLN A 18 -17.97 92.49 101.38
N ALA A 19 -17.50 93.71 101.13
CA ALA A 19 -16.83 94.05 99.88
C ALA A 19 -15.52 93.26 99.70
N GLU A 20 -14.70 93.15 100.75
CA GLU A 20 -13.48 92.34 100.75
C GLU A 20 -13.80 90.85 100.49
N SER A 21 -14.82 90.30 101.14
CA SER A 21 -15.28 88.91 100.90
C SER A 21 -15.74 88.69 99.45
N LEU A 22 -16.47 89.65 98.87
CA LEU A 22 -16.93 89.58 97.48
C LEU A 22 -15.76 89.73 96.49
N GLU A 23 -14.77 90.54 96.81
CA GLU A 23 -13.54 90.67 96.01
C GLU A 23 -12.71 89.38 96.02
N GLU A 24 -12.59 88.72 97.18
CA GLU A 24 -11.95 87.41 97.30
C GLU A 24 -12.70 86.34 96.50
N GLU A 25 -14.03 86.23 96.65
CA GLU A 25 -14.86 85.30 95.87
C GLU A 25 -14.75 85.57 94.36
N LEU A 26 -14.72 86.85 93.95
CA LEU A 26 -14.54 87.22 92.54
C LEU A 26 -13.15 86.80 92.02
N ALA A 27 -12.09 87.01 92.81
CA ALA A 27 -10.74 86.61 92.46
C ALA A 27 -10.63 85.08 92.34
N GLU A 28 -11.26 84.33 93.25
CA GLU A 28 -11.35 82.88 93.18
C GLU A 28 -12.13 82.42 91.95
N ALA A 29 -13.28 83.03 91.65
CA ALA A 29 -14.07 82.71 90.46
C ALA A 29 -13.28 82.99 89.16
N GLN A 30 -12.54 84.09 89.10
CA GLN A 30 -11.66 84.42 87.98
C GLN A 30 -10.54 83.39 87.82
N LYS A 31 -9.91 82.95 88.92
CA LYS A 31 -8.88 81.91 88.90
C LYS A 31 -9.44 80.58 88.37
N HIS A 32 -10.57 80.13 88.89
CA HIS A 32 -11.24 78.91 88.41
C HIS A 32 -11.60 79.02 86.92
N LEU A 33 -12.08 80.17 86.46
CA LEU A 33 -12.40 80.39 85.04
C LEU A 33 -11.14 80.27 84.16
N GLN A 34 -10.01 80.85 84.58
CA GLN A 34 -8.75 80.75 83.85
C GLN A 34 -8.22 79.31 83.78
N GLU A 35 -8.30 78.57 84.89
CA GLU A 35 -7.92 77.16 84.94
C GLU A 35 -8.79 76.32 84.00
N ARG A 36 -10.13 76.47 84.08
CA ARG A 36 -11.07 75.79 83.17
C ARG A 36 -10.84 76.15 81.70
N THR A 37 -10.49 77.40 81.42
CA THR A 37 -10.19 77.84 80.05
C THR A 37 -8.95 77.14 79.51
N ARG A 38 -7.87 77.09 80.30
CA ARG A 38 -6.61 76.39 79.94
C ARG A 38 -6.82 74.88 79.79
N GLU A 39 -7.59 74.26 80.69
CA GLU A 39 -7.96 72.85 80.61
C GLU A 39 -8.75 72.57 79.32
N GLY A 40 -9.76 73.41 79.02
CA GLY A 40 -10.58 73.29 77.82
C GLY A 40 -9.78 73.46 76.53
N GLU A 41 -8.83 74.39 76.48
CA GLU A 41 -7.91 74.54 75.35
C GLU A 41 -7.00 73.32 75.17
N THR A 42 -6.48 72.78 76.27
CA THR A 42 -5.63 71.58 76.26
C THR A 42 -6.41 70.38 75.75
N MET A 43 -7.65 70.21 76.22
CA MET A 43 -8.55 69.15 75.76
C MET A 43 -8.87 69.28 74.27
N ARG A 44 -9.20 70.49 73.79
CA ARG A 44 -9.44 70.74 72.36
C ARG A 44 -8.22 70.39 71.50
N ARG A 45 -7.01 70.74 71.95
CA ARG A 45 -5.76 70.39 71.24
C ARG A 45 -5.56 68.87 71.17
N MET A 46 -5.72 68.17 72.29
CA MET A 46 -5.56 66.71 72.31
C MET A 46 -6.59 66.00 71.42
N ILE A 47 -7.84 66.46 71.42
CA ILE A 47 -8.89 65.93 70.53
C ILE A 47 -8.48 66.14 69.07
N ALA A 48 -8.06 67.35 68.69
CA ALA A 48 -7.61 67.64 67.33
C ALA A 48 -6.42 66.76 66.90
N GLU A 49 -5.43 66.52 67.78
CA GLU A 49 -4.29 65.64 67.48
C GLU A 49 -4.72 64.17 67.31
N VAL A 50 -5.68 63.69 68.10
CA VAL A 50 -6.20 62.33 67.97
C VAL A 50 -7.01 62.17 66.69
N ASP A 51 -7.86 63.16 66.37
CA ASP A 51 -8.64 63.17 65.13
C ASP A 51 -7.72 63.21 63.90
N GLU A 52 -6.67 64.04 63.90
CA GLU A 52 -5.71 64.11 62.80
C GLU A 52 -4.95 62.79 62.61
N LYS A 53 -4.55 62.12 63.70
CA LYS A 53 -3.92 60.79 63.64
C LYS A 53 -4.89 59.73 63.13
N ALA A 54 -6.16 59.78 63.53
CA ALA A 54 -7.18 58.86 63.05
C ALA A 54 -7.43 59.05 61.55
N ASP A 55 -7.59 60.30 61.11
CA ASP A 55 -7.76 60.67 59.70
C ASP A 55 -6.57 60.24 58.86
N GLN A 56 -5.35 60.46 59.35
CA GLN A 56 -4.13 60.04 58.66
C GLN A 56 -4.11 58.51 58.48
N LYS A 57 -4.44 57.75 59.54
CA LYS A 57 -4.51 56.29 59.47
C LYS A 57 -5.59 55.82 58.50
N VAL A 58 -6.75 56.48 58.44
CA VAL A 58 -7.81 56.16 57.49
C VAL A 58 -7.35 56.41 56.06
N ARG A 59 -6.66 57.54 55.79
CA ARG A 59 -6.10 57.83 54.45
C ARG A 59 -5.06 56.79 54.04
N GLU A 60 -4.15 56.43 54.93
CA GLU A 60 -3.13 55.40 54.66
C GLU A 60 -3.75 54.03 54.37
N MET A 61 -4.73 53.62 55.17
CA MET A 61 -5.44 52.35 54.94
C MET A 61 -6.21 52.36 53.63
N ARG A 62 -6.83 53.48 53.24
CA ARG A 62 -7.50 53.63 51.94
C ARG A 62 -6.52 53.56 50.77
N SER A 63 -5.42 54.30 50.83
CA SER A 63 -4.39 54.26 49.79
C SER A 63 -3.79 52.86 49.63
N ARG A 64 -3.54 52.16 50.75
CA ARG A 64 -3.07 50.78 50.70
C ARG A 64 -4.10 49.83 50.10
N LEU A 65 -5.38 50.00 50.43
CA LEU A 65 -6.46 49.21 49.85
C LEU A 65 -6.55 49.44 48.34
N GLU A 66 -6.56 50.69 47.89
CA GLU A 66 -6.58 51.06 46.46
C GLU A 66 -5.41 50.42 45.71
N ALA A 67 -4.19 50.53 46.24
CA ALA A 67 -3.01 49.90 45.64
C ALA A 67 -3.15 48.36 45.53
N THR A 68 -3.70 47.70 46.57
CA THR A 68 -3.92 46.24 46.51
C THR A 68 -5.00 45.83 45.53
N VAL A 69 -6.03 46.67 45.34
CA VAL A 69 -7.09 46.43 44.35
C VAL A 69 -6.54 46.58 42.94
N GLU A 70 -5.77 47.64 42.67
CA GLU A 70 -5.13 47.86 41.37
C GLU A 70 -4.16 46.72 41.01
N GLU A 71 -3.39 46.22 41.98
CA GLU A 71 -2.49 45.10 41.75
C GLU A 71 -3.25 43.79 41.49
N ARG A 72 -4.35 43.55 42.22
CA ARG A 72 -5.25 42.41 41.95
C ARG A 72 -5.82 42.50 40.54
N ASP A 73 -6.36 43.64 40.15
CA ASP A 73 -6.97 43.85 38.83
C ASP A 73 -5.94 43.65 37.72
N ARG A 74 -4.72 44.16 37.89
CA ARG A 74 -3.62 43.94 36.94
C ARG A 74 -3.26 42.45 36.80
N ILE A 75 -3.12 41.74 37.92
CA ILE A 75 -2.83 40.30 37.91
C ILE A 75 -4.00 39.51 37.28
N GLU A 76 -5.24 39.91 37.54
CA GLU A 76 -6.42 39.28 36.96
C GLU A 76 -6.44 39.42 35.43
N ASP A 77 -6.15 40.61 34.90
CA ASP A 77 -6.05 40.87 33.46
C ASP A 77 -4.88 40.08 32.82
N GLU A 78 -3.71 40.07 33.45
CA GLU A 78 -2.55 39.29 33.01
C GLU A 78 -2.86 37.79 33.02
N SER A 79 -3.53 37.29 34.05
CA SER A 79 -3.92 35.88 34.15
C SER A 79 -4.97 35.50 33.08
N SER A 80 -5.93 36.39 32.81
CA SER A 80 -6.98 36.20 31.80
C SER A 80 -6.40 36.16 30.39
N THR A 81 -5.47 37.07 30.09
CA THR A 81 -4.78 37.09 28.79
C THR A 81 -3.89 35.87 28.60
N LEU A 82 -3.14 35.46 29.63
CA LEU A 82 -2.32 34.24 29.61
C LEU A 82 -3.19 32.99 29.43
N ALA A 83 -4.31 32.88 30.15
CA ALA A 83 -5.23 31.75 30.04
C ALA A 83 -5.81 31.62 28.62
N ARG A 84 -6.23 32.74 28.02
CA ARG A 84 -6.72 32.77 26.62
C ARG A 84 -5.64 32.34 25.63
N ARG A 85 -4.40 32.81 25.82
CA ARG A 85 -3.27 32.42 24.98
C ARG A 85 -2.98 30.92 25.10
N ARG A 86 -2.90 30.40 26.33
CA ARG A 86 -2.69 28.96 26.59
C ARG A 86 -3.79 28.09 26.03
N ALA A 87 -5.05 28.54 26.08
CA ALA A 87 -6.18 27.83 25.49
C ALA A 87 -6.02 27.68 23.97
N ARG A 88 -5.67 28.77 23.27
CA ARG A 88 -5.40 28.75 21.83
C ARG A 88 -4.21 27.85 21.46
N GLU A 89 -3.08 28.00 22.16
CA GLU A 89 -1.90 27.13 21.97
C GLU A 89 -2.26 25.65 22.17
N SER A 90 -3.08 25.33 23.19
CA SER A 90 -3.53 23.96 23.42
C SER A 90 -4.46 23.44 22.32
N GLU A 91 -5.31 24.27 21.75
CA GLU A 91 -6.21 23.90 20.65
C GLU A 91 -5.42 23.66 19.36
N GLU A 92 -4.47 24.52 19.03
CA GLU A 92 -3.56 24.36 17.89
C GLU A 92 -2.75 23.06 18.00
N LEU A 93 -2.18 22.77 19.16
CA LEU A 93 -1.46 21.51 19.39
C LEU A 93 -2.38 20.29 19.26
N ARG A 94 -3.61 20.35 19.79
CA ARG A 94 -4.59 19.26 19.62
C ARG A 94 -4.98 19.06 18.15
N GLN A 95 -5.13 20.14 17.39
CA GLN A 95 -5.41 20.05 15.96
C GLN A 95 -4.24 19.39 15.23
N LYS A 96 -3.02 19.84 15.48
CA LYS A 96 -1.81 19.27 14.87
C LYS A 96 -1.61 17.80 15.21
N VAL A 97 -1.88 17.38 16.44
CA VAL A 97 -1.85 15.96 16.83
C VAL A 97 -2.86 15.16 16.00
N ARG A 98 -4.10 15.64 15.86
CA ARG A 98 -5.12 14.94 15.04
C ARG A 98 -4.78 14.91 13.56
N GLU A 99 -4.10 15.93 13.03
CA GLU A 99 -3.63 15.94 11.63
C GLU A 99 -2.52 14.91 11.44
N LEU A 100 -1.50 14.91 12.30
CA LEU A 100 -0.41 13.93 12.27
C LEU A 100 -0.92 12.49 12.48
N GLU A 101 -1.91 12.27 13.34
CA GLU A 101 -2.55 10.95 13.51
C GLU A 101 -3.26 10.48 12.23
N ARG A 102 -3.87 11.40 11.46
CA ARG A 102 -4.49 11.05 10.18
C ARG A 102 -3.43 10.72 9.13
N GLU A 103 -2.39 11.55 9.03
CA GLU A 103 -1.25 11.32 8.13
C GLU A 103 -0.53 10.01 8.47
N MET A 104 -0.37 9.68 9.75
CA MET A 104 0.20 8.40 10.17
C MET A 104 -0.66 7.23 9.68
N LYS A 105 -2.00 7.32 9.79
CA LYS A 105 -2.89 6.26 9.31
C LYS A 105 -2.86 6.12 7.79
N THR A 106 -2.77 7.23 7.04
CA THR A 106 -2.67 7.16 5.58
C THR A 106 -1.33 6.54 5.15
N LEU A 107 -0.22 6.97 5.77
CA LEU A 107 1.10 6.40 5.49
C LEU A 107 1.19 4.92 5.88
N ALA A 108 0.53 4.50 6.97
CA ALA A 108 0.44 3.10 7.35
C ALA A 108 -0.31 2.27 6.29
N ALA A 109 -1.44 2.75 5.80
CA ALA A 109 -2.19 2.09 4.73
C ALA A 109 -1.39 2.02 3.41
N GLU A 110 -0.71 3.10 3.02
CA GLU A 110 0.17 3.12 1.85
C GLU A 110 1.31 2.12 1.98
N LYS A 111 1.91 2.02 3.17
CA LYS A 111 2.94 1.02 3.46
C LYS A 111 2.40 -0.40 3.30
N ASP A 112 1.24 -0.71 3.89
CA ASP A 112 0.63 -2.04 3.80
C ASP A 112 0.33 -2.41 2.34
N ASP A 113 -0.19 -1.46 1.56
CA ASP A 113 -0.43 -1.63 0.12
C ASP A 113 0.86 -1.88 -0.67
N LEU A 114 1.94 -1.15 -0.36
CA LEU A 114 3.25 -1.36 -0.98
C LEU A 114 3.84 -2.72 -0.62
N GLU A 115 3.73 -3.15 0.64
CA GLU A 115 4.16 -4.48 1.06
C GLU A 115 3.37 -5.60 0.35
N LEU A 116 2.06 -5.42 0.16
CA LEU A 116 1.24 -6.35 -0.62
C LEU A 116 1.71 -6.43 -2.06
N ARG A 117 1.92 -5.28 -2.72
CA ARG A 117 2.45 -5.23 -4.09
C ARG A 117 3.82 -5.89 -4.19
N GLU A 118 4.71 -5.66 -3.24
CA GLU A 118 6.03 -6.28 -3.21
C GLU A 118 5.93 -7.81 -3.07
N ARG A 119 5.03 -8.31 -2.20
CA ARG A 119 4.78 -9.75 -2.04
C ARG A 119 4.25 -10.37 -3.33
N GLU A 120 3.33 -9.70 -4.02
CA GLU A 120 2.84 -10.19 -5.32
C GLU A 120 3.93 -10.18 -6.40
N TRP A 121 4.72 -9.11 -6.48
CA TRP A 121 5.83 -9.03 -7.42
C TRP A 121 6.86 -10.13 -7.19
N ARG A 122 7.18 -10.43 -5.92
CA ARG A 122 8.06 -11.54 -5.57
C ARG A 122 7.49 -12.87 -6.03
N LYS A 123 6.21 -13.14 -5.78
CA LYS A 123 5.54 -14.38 -6.25
C LYS A 123 5.58 -14.50 -7.77
N ARG A 124 5.22 -13.44 -8.51
CA ARG A 124 5.28 -13.41 -9.98
C ARG A 124 6.70 -13.67 -10.49
N ARG A 125 7.70 -13.10 -9.84
CA ARG A 125 9.11 -13.34 -10.18
C ARG A 125 9.50 -14.80 -9.97
N GLU A 126 9.18 -15.38 -8.81
CA GLU A 126 9.46 -16.80 -8.56
C GLU A 126 8.69 -17.73 -9.52
N GLU A 127 7.47 -17.38 -9.91
CA GLU A 127 6.72 -18.12 -10.92
C GLU A 127 7.40 -18.07 -12.28
N LEU A 128 7.87 -16.88 -12.70
CA LEU A 128 8.62 -16.71 -13.94
C LEU A 128 9.93 -17.50 -13.92
N GLU A 129 10.71 -17.41 -12.84
CA GLU A 129 11.95 -18.17 -12.66
C GLU A 129 11.68 -19.68 -12.74
N ARG A 130 10.62 -20.20 -12.11
CA ARG A 130 10.22 -21.62 -12.24
C ARG A 130 9.83 -22.01 -13.66
N THR A 131 9.16 -21.12 -14.40
CA THR A 131 8.82 -21.41 -15.81
C THR A 131 10.06 -21.38 -16.71
N GLU A 132 11.00 -20.47 -16.45
CA GLU A 132 12.28 -20.39 -17.15
C GLU A 132 13.10 -21.66 -16.91
N GLU A 133 13.21 -22.11 -15.66
CA GLU A 133 13.88 -23.38 -15.31
C GLU A 133 13.26 -24.58 -16.03
N LYS A 134 11.93 -24.70 -16.04
CA LYS A 134 11.22 -25.78 -16.74
C LYS A 134 11.48 -25.76 -18.24
N THR A 135 11.34 -24.59 -18.86
CA THR A 135 11.57 -24.44 -20.31
C THR A 135 13.03 -24.66 -20.69
N SER A 136 13.98 -24.30 -19.81
CA SER A 136 15.40 -24.60 -19.99
C SER A 136 15.66 -26.10 -19.92
N ALA A 137 15.10 -26.79 -18.92
CA ALA A 137 15.22 -28.25 -18.78
C ALA A 137 14.60 -29.00 -19.97
N GLU A 138 13.40 -28.61 -20.42
CA GLU A 138 12.76 -29.16 -21.61
C GLU A 138 13.61 -28.92 -22.88
N ALA A 139 14.23 -27.74 -23.00
CA ALA A 139 15.13 -27.44 -24.12
C ALA A 139 16.40 -28.32 -24.08
N GLU A 140 16.95 -28.59 -22.90
CA GLU A 140 18.09 -29.51 -22.72
C GLU A 140 17.70 -30.95 -23.07
N ASP A 141 16.57 -31.44 -22.58
CA ASP A 141 16.04 -32.77 -22.90
C ASP A 141 15.81 -32.93 -24.41
N MET A 142 15.24 -31.90 -25.07
CA MET A 142 15.05 -31.90 -26.52
C MET A 142 16.38 -31.90 -27.28
N ARG A 143 17.39 -31.14 -26.84
CA ARG A 143 18.75 -31.20 -27.42
C ARG A 143 19.36 -32.58 -27.26
N GLN A 144 19.19 -33.21 -26.10
CA GLN A 144 19.71 -34.55 -25.83
C GLN A 144 18.98 -35.61 -26.66
N ALA A 145 17.67 -35.51 -26.81
CA ALA A 145 16.88 -36.36 -27.71
C ALA A 145 17.35 -36.23 -29.17
N VAL A 146 17.58 -35.00 -29.65
CA VAL A 146 18.12 -34.77 -31.00
C VAL A 146 19.53 -35.37 -31.15
N ALA A 147 20.40 -35.22 -30.15
CA ALA A 147 21.74 -35.83 -30.16
C ALA A 147 21.65 -37.36 -30.21
N ASN A 148 20.76 -37.96 -29.42
CA ASN A 148 20.53 -39.41 -29.42
C ASN A 148 19.97 -39.90 -30.77
N LEU A 149 19.03 -39.18 -31.38
CA LEU A 149 18.49 -39.51 -32.70
C LEU A 149 19.56 -39.41 -33.79
N ARG A 150 20.43 -38.40 -33.74
CA ARG A 150 21.58 -38.29 -34.67
C ARG A 150 22.53 -39.48 -34.50
N SER A 151 22.90 -39.83 -33.27
CA SER A 151 23.74 -41.00 -33.02
C SER A 151 23.08 -42.31 -33.46
N ALA A 152 21.77 -42.47 -33.22
CA ALA A 152 21.02 -43.64 -33.70
C ALA A 152 20.96 -43.69 -35.23
N LEU A 153 20.80 -42.53 -35.90
CA LEU A 153 20.85 -42.42 -37.35
C LEU A 153 22.23 -42.81 -37.88
N ASP A 154 23.31 -42.26 -37.33
CA ASP A 154 24.70 -42.58 -37.71
C ASP A 154 25.00 -44.09 -37.51
N ASN A 155 24.52 -44.67 -36.42
CA ASN A 155 24.63 -46.11 -36.16
C ASN A 155 23.83 -46.94 -37.16
N SER A 156 22.63 -46.50 -37.54
CA SER A 156 21.82 -47.17 -38.56
C SER A 156 22.45 -47.07 -39.95
N GLU A 157 23.00 -45.91 -40.33
CA GLU A 157 23.70 -45.71 -41.58
C GLU A 157 24.96 -46.57 -41.68
N SER A 158 25.76 -46.63 -40.61
CA SER A 158 26.94 -47.50 -40.57
C SER A 158 26.56 -48.98 -40.63
N SER A 159 25.50 -49.40 -39.94
CA SER A 159 24.99 -50.78 -40.03
C SER A 159 24.49 -51.13 -41.44
N VAL A 160 23.81 -50.20 -42.13
CA VAL A 160 23.40 -50.39 -43.54
C VAL A 160 24.62 -50.52 -44.45
N ARG A 161 25.62 -49.65 -44.30
CA ARG A 161 26.88 -49.73 -45.08
C ARG A 161 27.60 -51.06 -44.84
N GLU A 162 27.63 -51.55 -43.59
CA GLU A 162 28.20 -52.85 -43.27
C GLU A 162 27.40 -54.01 -43.87
N ALA A 163 26.07 -53.98 -43.79
CA ALA A 163 25.21 -54.97 -44.41
C ALA A 163 25.35 -54.98 -45.95
N GLU A 164 25.49 -53.81 -46.58
CA GLU A 164 25.78 -53.69 -48.01
C GLU A 164 27.14 -54.29 -48.37
N LYS A 165 28.17 -54.05 -47.55
CA LYS A 165 29.50 -54.67 -47.71
C LYS A 165 29.43 -56.19 -47.60
N GLN A 166 28.77 -56.71 -46.56
CA GLN A 166 28.57 -58.16 -46.37
C GLN A 166 27.79 -58.78 -47.54
N ARG A 167 26.73 -58.11 -48.04
CA ARG A 167 26.00 -58.54 -49.25
C ARG A 167 26.89 -58.58 -50.49
N ALA A 168 27.75 -57.57 -50.68
CA ALA A 168 28.69 -57.53 -51.79
C ALA A 168 29.71 -58.67 -51.70
N ASP A 169 30.23 -58.95 -50.52
CA ASP A 169 31.17 -60.06 -50.31
C ASP A 169 30.49 -61.43 -50.50
N MET A 170 29.26 -61.61 -50.02
CA MET A 170 28.47 -62.82 -50.31
C MET A 170 28.19 -63.01 -51.80
N ARG A 171 27.95 -61.93 -52.55
CA ARG A 171 27.83 -61.98 -54.02
C ARG A 171 29.14 -62.43 -54.66
N LYS A 172 30.29 -61.90 -54.23
CA LYS A 172 31.60 -62.36 -54.71
C LYS A 172 31.82 -63.84 -54.43
N VAL A 173 31.53 -64.31 -53.21
CA VAL A 173 31.64 -65.73 -52.85
C VAL A 173 30.69 -66.60 -53.68
N LEU A 174 29.46 -66.13 -53.93
CA LEU A 174 28.52 -66.82 -54.82
C LEU A 174 29.07 -66.88 -56.25
N ASP A 175 29.61 -65.80 -56.79
CA ASP A 175 30.19 -65.76 -58.13
C ASP A 175 31.46 -66.63 -58.23
N GLU A 176 32.31 -66.64 -57.21
CA GLU A 176 33.45 -67.57 -57.10
C GLU A 176 33.00 -69.03 -57.05
N SER A 177 31.96 -69.33 -56.26
CA SER A 177 31.39 -70.67 -56.18
C SER A 177 30.79 -71.09 -57.53
N ARG A 178 30.06 -70.20 -58.21
CA ARG A 178 29.53 -70.42 -59.57
C ARG A 178 30.65 -70.64 -60.56
N ALA A 179 31.72 -69.85 -60.53
CA ALA A 179 32.88 -70.04 -61.38
C ALA A 179 33.58 -71.39 -61.11
N ARG A 180 33.68 -71.82 -59.85
CA ARG A 180 34.16 -73.18 -59.49
C ARG A 180 33.22 -74.26 -60.00
N TYR A 181 31.91 -74.11 -59.83
CA TYR A 181 30.90 -75.02 -60.37
C TYR A 181 30.97 -75.09 -61.90
N GLU A 182 31.13 -73.96 -62.60
CA GLU A 182 31.29 -73.93 -64.05
C GLU A 182 32.58 -74.61 -64.49
N LYS A 183 33.70 -74.42 -63.77
CA LYS A 183 34.96 -75.14 -64.02
C LYS A 183 34.78 -76.64 -63.83
N LEU A 184 34.22 -77.06 -62.69
CA LEU A 184 33.91 -78.47 -62.42
C LEU A 184 32.92 -79.06 -63.43
N ALA A 185 31.92 -78.30 -63.87
CA ALA A 185 30.97 -78.73 -64.90
C ALA A 185 31.67 -78.87 -66.26
N LYS A 186 32.59 -77.97 -66.62
CA LYS A 186 33.42 -78.09 -67.83
C LYS A 186 34.35 -79.31 -67.74
N GLU A 187 34.94 -79.58 -66.58
CA GLU A 187 35.78 -80.75 -66.32
C GLU A 187 34.97 -82.06 -66.36
N LEU A 188 33.77 -82.08 -65.76
CA LEU A 188 32.83 -83.20 -65.82
C LEU A 188 32.36 -83.45 -67.25
N LYS A 189 32.11 -82.39 -68.03
CA LYS A 189 31.78 -82.46 -69.46
C LYS A 189 32.96 -82.97 -70.29
N MET A 190 34.20 -82.58 -69.97
CA MET A 190 35.42 -83.12 -70.58
C MET A 190 35.67 -84.57 -70.19
N ALA A 191 35.35 -84.97 -68.96
CA ALA A 191 35.43 -86.36 -68.48
C ALA A 191 34.35 -87.24 -69.11
N GLN A 192 33.11 -86.75 -69.23
CA GLN A 192 32.03 -87.38 -69.99
C GLN A 192 32.39 -87.50 -71.48
N ALA A 193 33.05 -86.48 -72.06
CA ALA A 193 33.55 -86.53 -73.44
C ALA A 193 34.72 -87.51 -73.64
N ARG A 194 35.42 -87.93 -72.58
CA ARG A 194 36.41 -89.02 -72.63
C ARG A 194 35.80 -90.42 -72.45
N ILE A 195 34.55 -90.52 -72.00
CA ILE A 195 33.88 -91.80 -71.66
C ILE A 195 32.80 -92.20 -72.68
N ALA A 196 32.33 -91.33 -73.59
CA ALA A 196 31.29 -91.71 -74.54
C ALA A 196 31.52 -91.12 -75.94
N GLY A 197 31.76 -92.02 -76.90
CA GLY A 197 31.55 -91.76 -78.32
C GLY A 197 30.06 -91.77 -78.67
N ALA A 198 29.70 -90.82 -79.54
CA ALA A 198 28.50 -90.76 -80.38
C ALA A 198 27.12 -90.47 -79.71
N PRO A 199 26.19 -89.80 -80.44
CA PRO A 199 25.34 -88.74 -79.90
C PRO A 199 23.82 -89.04 -80.02
N VAL A 200 22.96 -88.11 -79.55
CA VAL A 200 21.85 -87.49 -80.33
C VAL A 200 21.01 -86.54 -79.44
N ALA A 201 20.89 -85.29 -79.94
CA ALA A 201 19.82 -84.27 -79.87
C ALA A 201 19.09 -84.01 -78.53
N SER A 202 19.15 -82.82 -77.91
CA SER A 202 18.60 -81.49 -78.34
C SER A 202 17.11 -81.58 -78.67
N SER A 203 16.17 -80.85 -78.06
CA SER A 203 15.96 -79.40 -77.92
C SER A 203 14.53 -79.28 -77.31
N GLY A 204 14.08 -78.34 -76.48
CA GLY A 204 14.56 -77.05 -76.05
C GLY A 204 13.36 -76.23 -75.52
N ARG A 205 13.66 -75.09 -74.88
CA ARG A 205 12.79 -73.90 -74.66
C ARG A 205 11.61 -74.12 -73.68
N SER A 206 11.19 -73.20 -72.82
CA SER A 206 11.16 -71.74 -72.84
C SER A 206 11.00 -71.25 -71.38
N SER A 207 11.68 -70.16 -71.02
CA SER A 207 11.08 -68.82 -70.85
C SER A 207 10.20 -68.67 -69.60
N ILE A 208 10.76 -67.85 -68.73
CA ILE A 208 10.20 -67.14 -67.60
C ILE A 208 8.89 -66.43 -67.96
N ASP A 209 7.87 -66.62 -67.12
CA ASP A 209 6.72 -65.73 -67.04
C ASP A 209 6.21 -65.68 -65.58
N SER A 210 6.45 -64.52 -64.98
CA SER A 210 5.52 -63.66 -64.25
C SER A 210 4.38 -64.24 -63.39
N ASN A 211 4.29 -63.61 -62.21
CA ASN A 211 3.10 -63.28 -61.44
C ASN A 211 2.15 -64.39 -60.97
N ARG A 212 2.10 -64.56 -59.64
CA ARG A 212 0.80 -64.76 -58.97
C ARG A 212 0.77 -64.17 -57.56
N SER A 213 -0.13 -63.19 -57.45
CA SER A 213 -1.15 -63.04 -56.40
C SER A 213 -0.69 -63.01 -54.94
N GLY A 214 -0.95 -61.97 -54.18
CA GLY A 214 -2.29 -61.39 -54.01
C GLY A 214 -2.81 -61.82 -52.64
N THR A 215 -2.78 -60.89 -51.68
CA THR A 215 -3.96 -60.31 -50.99
C THR A 215 -4.28 -60.98 -49.66
N PRO A 216 -5.01 -60.35 -48.71
CA PRO A 216 -5.22 -58.92 -48.47
C PRO A 216 -5.23 -58.53 -46.96
N SER A 217 -5.49 -57.24 -46.71
CA SER A 217 -6.40 -56.76 -45.65
C SER A 217 -5.88 -56.77 -44.21
N HIS A 218 -5.63 -55.60 -43.65
CA HIS A 218 -6.58 -54.76 -42.89
C HIS A 218 -5.77 -53.53 -42.44
N GLY A 219 -6.20 -52.31 -42.73
CA GLY A 219 -7.13 -51.60 -41.85
C GLY A 219 -6.29 -50.75 -40.88
N ALA A 220 -6.50 -49.47 -40.68
CA ALA A 220 -7.65 -48.64 -41.00
C ALA A 220 -7.25 -47.18 -40.76
N SER A 221 -8.01 -46.29 -41.40
CA SER A 221 -8.43 -44.98 -40.85
C SER A 221 -7.33 -43.91 -40.75
N THR A 222 -7.53 -42.66 -41.11
CA THR A 222 -8.72 -41.81 -41.26
C THR A 222 -8.32 -40.73 -42.27
N GLY A 223 -9.11 -40.48 -43.31
CA GLY A 223 -10.28 -39.63 -43.14
C GLY A 223 -9.86 -38.17 -43.28
N GLY A 224 -9.56 -37.77 -44.52
CA GLY A 224 -9.42 -36.37 -44.91
C GLY A 224 -10.77 -35.67 -44.74
N GLY A 225 -10.97 -35.11 -43.55
CA GLY A 225 -12.01 -34.12 -43.29
C GLY A 225 -11.49 -32.76 -43.72
N GLN A 226 -11.98 -32.29 -44.86
CA GLN A 226 -11.96 -30.88 -45.24
C GLN A 226 -12.53 -30.04 -44.09
N ALA A 227 -11.64 -29.47 -43.28
CA ALA A 227 -11.96 -28.31 -42.49
C ALA A 227 -12.00 -27.13 -43.46
N VAL A 228 -13.20 -26.60 -43.68
CA VAL A 228 -13.41 -25.26 -44.23
C VAL A 228 -12.66 -24.30 -43.31
N GLY A 229 -11.41 -24.01 -43.69
CA GLY A 229 -10.57 -23.05 -42.99
C GLY A 229 -11.19 -21.69 -43.15
N VAL A 230 -11.71 -21.15 -42.05
CA VAL A 230 -12.11 -19.75 -42.00
C VAL A 230 -10.88 -18.92 -42.30
N ASP A 231 -10.97 -18.09 -43.34
CA ASP A 231 -9.86 -17.29 -43.83
C ASP A 231 -9.27 -16.47 -42.67
N THR A 232 -8.04 -16.78 -42.29
CA THR A 232 -7.35 -16.20 -41.12
C THR A 232 -7.23 -14.68 -41.22
N LEU A 233 -7.24 -14.13 -42.44
CA LEU A 233 -7.27 -12.68 -42.70
C LEU A 233 -8.63 -12.07 -42.35
N TYR A 234 -9.72 -12.74 -42.70
CA TYR A 234 -11.08 -12.30 -42.38
C TYR A 234 -11.35 -12.38 -40.86
N LEU A 235 -10.88 -13.46 -40.23
CA LEU A 235 -10.97 -13.62 -38.77
C LEU A 235 -10.17 -12.55 -38.03
N LYS A 236 -8.95 -12.23 -38.49
CA LYS A 236 -8.12 -11.18 -37.91
C LYS A 236 -8.81 -9.81 -37.98
N THR A 237 -9.40 -9.46 -39.11
CA THR A 237 -10.10 -8.18 -39.29
C THR A 237 -11.33 -8.09 -38.39
N ILE A 238 -12.12 -9.16 -38.27
CA ILE A 238 -13.31 -9.17 -37.40
C ILE A 238 -12.93 -9.12 -35.92
N LEU A 239 -11.88 -9.83 -35.49
CA LEU A 239 -11.40 -9.77 -34.11
C LEU A 239 -10.83 -8.38 -33.77
N LEU A 240 -10.15 -7.72 -34.72
CA LEU A 240 -9.71 -6.33 -34.54
C LEU A 240 -10.90 -5.38 -34.42
N GLN A 241 -11.88 -5.48 -35.33
CA GLN A 241 -13.09 -4.65 -35.31
C GLN A 241 -13.88 -4.84 -34.00
N PHE A 242 -13.93 -6.07 -33.48
CA PHE A 242 -14.59 -6.40 -32.21
C PHE A 242 -13.90 -5.76 -31.00
N LEU A 243 -12.56 -5.70 -31.00
CA LEU A 243 -11.79 -5.04 -29.94
C LEU A 243 -11.84 -3.51 -30.05
N GLU A 244 -11.96 -2.97 -31.26
CA GLU A 244 -11.99 -1.53 -31.53
C GLU A 244 -13.33 -0.86 -31.16
N VAL A 245 -14.46 -1.56 -31.35
CA VAL A 245 -15.79 -1.03 -30.98
C VAL A 245 -15.94 -1.02 -29.46
N LYS A 246 -15.88 0.17 -28.85
CA LYS A 246 -16.01 0.39 -27.40
C LYS A 246 -17.45 0.38 -26.88
N ASP A 247 -18.45 0.41 -27.76
CA ASP A 247 -19.86 0.39 -27.36
C ASP A 247 -20.31 -1.06 -27.06
N GLU A 248 -20.74 -1.27 -25.83
CA GLU A 248 -21.08 -2.57 -25.25
C GLU A 248 -22.28 -3.24 -25.92
N LYS A 249 -23.27 -2.45 -26.36
CA LYS A 249 -24.47 -2.99 -27.01
C LYS A 249 -24.14 -3.52 -28.41
N VAL A 250 -23.27 -2.80 -29.12
CA VAL A 250 -22.80 -3.19 -30.46
C VAL A 250 -21.84 -4.37 -30.38
N ARG A 251 -20.94 -4.38 -29.38
CA ARG A 251 -20.02 -5.50 -29.12
C ARG A 251 -20.78 -6.78 -28.76
N GLY A 252 -21.83 -6.70 -27.95
CA GLY A 252 -22.69 -7.84 -27.62
C GLY A 252 -23.42 -8.45 -28.83
N GLN A 253 -23.83 -7.61 -29.80
CA GLN A 253 -24.49 -8.08 -31.03
C GLN A 253 -23.56 -8.82 -32.01
N LEU A 254 -22.24 -8.63 -31.88
CA LEU A 254 -21.23 -9.30 -32.71
C LEU A 254 -20.83 -10.69 -32.18
N VAL A 255 -21.21 -11.04 -30.94
CA VAL A 255 -20.87 -12.34 -30.32
C VAL A 255 -21.46 -13.54 -31.09
N PRO A 256 -22.73 -13.53 -31.53
CA PRO A 256 -23.27 -14.63 -32.35
C PRO A 256 -22.61 -14.76 -33.73
N VAL A 257 -22.03 -13.67 -34.26
CA VAL A 257 -21.32 -13.67 -35.55
C VAL A 257 -19.93 -14.32 -35.38
N LEU A 258 -19.23 -13.99 -34.29
CA LEU A 258 -18.00 -14.68 -33.88
C LEU A 258 -18.25 -16.16 -33.59
N GLY A 259 -19.37 -16.50 -32.95
CA GLY A 259 -19.76 -17.88 -32.70
C GLY A 259 -19.95 -18.70 -33.97
N LYS A 260 -20.53 -18.12 -35.02
CA LYS A 260 -20.65 -18.78 -36.33
C LYS A 260 -19.31 -18.95 -37.06
N LEU A 261 -18.40 -17.98 -36.96
CA LEU A 261 -17.06 -18.08 -37.57
C LEU A 261 -16.17 -19.08 -36.84
N LEU A 262 -16.15 -19.03 -35.50
CA LEU A 262 -15.25 -19.85 -34.67
C LEU A 262 -15.88 -21.17 -34.21
N ARG A 263 -17.12 -21.45 -34.65
CA ARG A 263 -17.92 -22.62 -34.25
C ARG A 263 -18.04 -22.76 -32.72
N PHE A 264 -18.38 -21.66 -32.04
CA PHE A 264 -18.64 -21.71 -30.60
C PHE A 264 -19.83 -22.60 -30.29
N ASP A 265 -19.74 -23.31 -29.18
CA ASP A 265 -20.90 -23.94 -28.59
C ASP A 265 -21.70 -22.92 -27.74
N ARG A 266 -22.89 -23.31 -27.30
CA ARG A 266 -23.79 -22.41 -26.57
C ARG A 266 -23.23 -21.98 -25.21
N ASN A 267 -22.29 -22.73 -24.65
CA ASN A 267 -21.62 -22.40 -23.41
C ASN A 267 -20.51 -21.37 -23.62
N ASP A 268 -19.77 -21.48 -24.73
CA ASP A 268 -18.73 -20.54 -25.11
C ASP A 268 -19.33 -19.18 -25.46
N GLU A 269 -20.46 -19.13 -26.17
CA GLU A 269 -21.18 -17.87 -26.41
C GLU A 269 -21.61 -17.17 -25.11
N GLN A 270 -22.10 -17.93 -24.12
CA GLN A 270 -22.49 -17.39 -22.81
C GLN A 270 -21.28 -16.88 -22.01
N LYS A 271 -20.17 -17.62 -22.01
CA LYS A 271 -18.92 -17.19 -21.37
C LYS A 271 -18.39 -15.91 -22.00
N TRP A 272 -18.46 -15.80 -23.33
CA TRP A 272 -18.03 -14.60 -24.06
C TRP A 272 -18.93 -13.39 -23.80
N LEU A 273 -20.25 -13.57 -23.76
CA LEU A 273 -21.18 -12.50 -23.37
C LEU A 273 -20.90 -11.99 -21.95
N ASN A 274 -20.65 -12.91 -21.01
CA ASN A 274 -20.30 -12.55 -19.64
C ASN A 274 -18.95 -11.82 -19.58
N ALA A 275 -17.94 -12.29 -20.33
CA ALA A 275 -16.63 -11.62 -20.40
C ALA A 275 -16.74 -10.19 -20.94
N VAL A 276 -17.56 -9.97 -21.97
CA VAL A 276 -17.85 -8.61 -22.50
C VAL A 276 -18.53 -7.72 -21.46
N GLN A 277 -19.46 -8.26 -20.66
CA GLN A 277 -20.12 -7.53 -19.57
C GLN A 277 -19.19 -7.27 -18.36
N HIS A 278 -18.18 -8.11 -18.14
CA HIS A 278 -17.22 -7.94 -17.05
C HIS A 278 -16.09 -6.96 -17.41
N LEU A 279 -15.70 -6.90 -18.70
CA LEU A 279 -14.78 -5.90 -19.22
C LEU A 279 -15.28 -4.45 -19.01
N SER A 280 -16.60 -4.22 -18.91
CA SER A 280 -17.14 -2.89 -18.59
C SER A 280 -17.08 -2.54 -17.10
N LYS A 281 -17.15 -3.52 -16.21
CA LYS A 281 -17.07 -3.31 -14.75
C LYS A 281 -15.66 -3.01 -14.26
N SER A 282 -14.64 -3.45 -14.99
CA SER A 282 -13.24 -3.23 -14.61
C SER A 282 -12.67 -1.87 -15.07
N GLY A 283 -13.48 -1.05 -15.75
CA GLY A 283 -13.08 0.26 -16.29
C GLY A 283 -13.68 1.49 -15.58
N ARG A 284 -14.27 1.33 -14.38
CA ARG A 284 -14.61 2.44 -13.48
C ARG A 284 -13.74 2.39 -12.23
#